data_AF-A0A1E7I965-F1
#
_entry.id   AF-A0A1E7I965-F1
#
_cell.length_a   1.000
_cell.length_b   1.000
_cell.length_c   1.000
_cell.angle_alpha   90.00
_cell.angle_beta   90.00
_cell.angle_gamma   90.00
#
_symmetry.space_group_name_H-M   'P 1'
#
loop_
_entity.id
_entity.type
_entity.pdbx_description
1 polymer ?
#
loop_
_entity_poly.entity_id
_entity_poly.type
_entity_poly.pdbx_seq_one_letter_code
_entity_poly.pdbx_strand_id
1 'polypeptide(L)'
;MIRLYWKIIPLMLVLSVFILATSLCAEMKITLKDGKVIEVPVSEDSIESISYDNSKDNAEDGSQPVFEKNSIRIESAKYGNVSFELGNELGYKQYFCDAKGALVELCDGTKACRIIVGSKICGDPYPGKGKYLYVEYSCGEKLKRAKNTQTEIMKLKCP
;
A
#
# COMPACT_ATOMS: atom_id res chain seq x y z
N MET A 1 4.52 -9.07 -64.40
CA MET A 1 4.03 -8.22 -63.28
C MET A 1 4.01 -8.92 -61.91
N ILE A 2 3.96 -10.25 -61.82
CA ILE A 2 3.85 -10.98 -60.53
C ILE A 2 5.17 -11.09 -59.72
N ARG A 3 6.34 -11.08 -60.38
CA ARG A 3 7.65 -11.19 -59.71
C ARG A 3 8.13 -9.94 -58.96
N LEU A 4 7.52 -8.78 -59.21
CA LEU A 4 7.88 -7.54 -58.52
C LEU A 4 7.24 -7.50 -57.14
N TYR A 5 6.00 -7.99 -57.02
CA TYR A 5 5.17 -7.92 -55.81
C TYR A 5 5.76 -8.71 -54.63
N TRP A 6 6.37 -9.88 -54.88
CA TRP A 6 7.00 -10.69 -53.82
C TRP A 6 8.22 -10.00 -53.18
N LYS A 7 8.93 -9.13 -53.91
CA LYS A 7 10.08 -8.40 -53.36
C LYS A 7 9.70 -7.17 -52.53
N ILE A 8 8.50 -6.61 -52.72
CA ILE A 8 8.05 -5.37 -52.06
C ILE A 8 7.29 -5.65 -50.76
N ILE A 9 6.64 -6.81 -50.64
CA ILE A 9 5.93 -7.23 -49.42
C ILE A 9 6.83 -7.21 -48.16
N PRO A 10 8.06 -7.79 -48.17
CA PRO A 10 8.92 -7.72 -46.99
C PRO A 10 9.38 -6.28 -46.70
N LEU A 11 9.59 -5.45 -47.73
CA LEU A 11 10.00 -4.06 -47.55
C LEU A 11 8.90 -3.22 -46.89
N MET A 12 7.63 -3.43 -47.30
CA MET A 12 6.47 -2.73 -46.74
C MET A 12 6.13 -3.20 -45.32
N LEU A 13 6.33 -4.50 -45.02
CA LEU A 13 6.19 -5.04 -43.66
C LEU A 13 7.30 -4.52 -42.72
N VAL A 14 8.53 -4.38 -43.23
CA VAL A 14 9.62 -3.80 -42.43
C VAL A 14 9.37 -2.31 -42.18
N LEU A 15 8.94 -1.55 -43.21
CA LEU A 15 8.56 -0.14 -43.06
C LEU A 15 7.39 0.05 -42.08
N SER A 16 6.37 -0.82 -42.10
CA SER A 16 5.25 -0.72 -41.15
C SER A 16 5.67 -1.04 -39.71
N VAL A 17 6.58 -2.01 -39.50
CA VAL A 17 7.14 -2.32 -38.18
C VAL A 17 8.02 -1.16 -37.68
N PHE A 18 8.81 -0.52 -38.55
CA PHE A 18 9.58 0.68 -38.20
C PHE A 18 8.68 1.86 -37.81
N ILE A 19 7.55 2.07 -38.50
CA ILE A 19 6.57 3.11 -38.17
C ILE A 19 5.84 2.79 -36.84
N LEU A 20 5.54 1.52 -36.55
CA LEU A 20 4.97 1.14 -35.26
C LEU A 20 5.95 1.37 -34.10
N ALA A 21 7.24 1.01 -34.28
CA ALA A 21 8.25 1.11 -33.23
C ALA A 21 8.55 2.56 -32.81
N THR A 22 8.49 3.54 -33.73
CA THR A 22 8.74 4.95 -33.39
C THR A 22 7.59 5.62 -32.62
N SER A 23 6.41 4.99 -32.54
CA SER A 23 5.23 5.54 -31.86
C SER A 23 5.03 5.10 -30.41
N LEU A 24 5.84 4.16 -29.91
CA LEU A 24 5.68 3.58 -28.56
C LEU A 24 6.56 4.22 -27.47
N CYS A 25 7.46 5.15 -27.81
CA CYS A 25 8.25 5.87 -26.81
C CYS A 25 7.61 7.22 -26.50
N ALA A 26 6.70 7.25 -25.52
CA ALA A 26 6.28 8.49 -24.88
C ALA A 26 7.23 8.82 -23.72
N GLU A 27 8.16 9.76 -23.91
CA GLU A 27 8.93 10.35 -22.81
C GLU A 27 8.17 11.56 -22.24
N MET A 28 7.80 11.53 -20.96
CA MET A 28 7.19 12.67 -20.27
C MET A 28 8.29 13.56 -19.69
N LYS A 29 8.49 14.75 -20.27
CA LYS A 29 9.45 15.75 -19.78
C LYS A 29 8.74 16.81 -18.93
N ILE A 30 9.14 16.94 -17.67
CA ILE A 30 8.66 18.03 -16.80
C ILE A 30 9.70 19.16 -16.86
N THR A 31 9.30 20.33 -17.34
CA THR A 31 10.13 21.54 -17.37
C THR A 31 9.85 22.41 -16.14
N LEU A 32 10.87 22.68 -15.33
CA LEU A 32 10.77 23.65 -14.23
C LEU A 32 11.00 25.07 -14.76
N LYS A 33 10.50 26.08 -14.03
CA LYS A 33 10.51 27.51 -14.43
C LYS A 33 11.91 28.09 -14.69
N ASP A 34 12.97 27.43 -14.24
CA ASP A 34 14.36 27.83 -14.48
C ASP A 34 15.01 27.13 -15.70
N GLY A 35 14.22 26.51 -16.57
CA GLY A 35 14.69 25.88 -17.81
C GLY A 35 15.41 24.54 -17.63
N LYS A 36 15.46 24.02 -16.40
CA LYS A 36 16.05 22.71 -16.10
C LYS A 36 15.07 21.60 -16.48
N VAL A 37 15.51 20.70 -17.36
CA VAL A 37 14.77 19.49 -17.76
C VAL A 37 15.28 18.33 -16.91
N ILE A 38 14.38 17.68 -16.18
CA ILE A 38 14.69 16.43 -15.48
C ILE A 38 14.16 15.30 -16.37
N GLU A 39 15.07 14.59 -17.02
CA GLU A 39 14.74 13.37 -17.75
C GLU A 39 14.71 12.23 -16.73
N VAL A 40 13.52 11.70 -16.46
CA VAL A 40 13.34 10.55 -15.57
C VAL A 40 13.23 9.32 -16.47
N PRO A 41 14.29 8.51 -16.62
CA PRO A 41 14.20 7.24 -17.35
C PRO A 41 13.29 6.30 -16.55
N VAL A 42 12.18 5.88 -17.15
CA VAL A 42 11.36 4.76 -16.63
C VAL A 42 11.94 3.49 -17.22
N SER A 43 13.05 3.02 -16.67
CA SER A 43 13.50 1.65 -16.86
C SER A 43 12.77 0.75 -15.86
N GLU A 44 12.10 -0.29 -16.35
CA GLU A 44 11.37 -1.27 -15.53
C GLU A 44 12.27 -2.12 -14.59
N ASP A 45 13.59 -1.99 -14.68
CA ASP A 45 14.55 -2.87 -14.01
C ASP A 45 15.22 -2.29 -12.75
N SER A 46 14.66 -1.26 -12.12
CA SER A 46 15.21 -0.73 -10.84
C SER A 46 14.18 -0.42 -9.76
N ILE A 47 13.08 -1.19 -9.71
CA ILE A 47 12.36 -1.34 -8.43
C ILE A 47 13.24 -2.19 -7.52
N GLU A 48 14.11 -1.54 -6.74
CA GLU A 48 14.67 -2.19 -5.55
C GLU A 48 13.48 -2.52 -4.66
N SER A 49 13.14 -3.81 -4.58
CA SER A 49 12.16 -4.29 -3.61
C SER A 49 12.61 -3.80 -2.24
N ILE A 50 11.78 -3.02 -1.56
CA ILE A 50 12.00 -2.70 -0.15
C ILE A 50 11.93 -4.04 0.60
N SER A 51 13.09 -4.64 0.82
CA SER A 51 13.22 -5.78 1.70
C SER A 51 13.01 -5.25 3.13
N TYR A 52 12.01 -5.80 3.81
CA TYR A 52 11.90 -5.58 5.25
C TYR A 52 13.04 -6.35 5.89
N ASP A 53 14.04 -5.61 6.36
CA ASP A 53 15.14 -6.14 7.12
C ASP A 53 14.60 -6.86 8.37
N ASN A 54 14.65 -8.19 8.34
CA ASN A 54 14.47 -9.02 9.51
C ASN A 54 15.84 -9.16 10.18
N SER A 55 16.23 -8.17 10.98
CA SER A 55 17.27 -8.38 11.98
C SER A 55 16.72 -9.26 13.10
N LYS A 56 16.90 -10.57 12.91
CA LYS A 56 17.16 -11.57 13.95
C LYS A 56 18.59 -11.30 14.47
N ASP A 57 18.93 -11.28 15.76
CA ASP A 57 18.54 -12.15 16.87
C ASP A 57 18.81 -11.45 18.21
N ASN A 58 17.94 -11.65 19.19
CA ASN A 58 18.40 -12.07 20.50
C ASN A 58 17.62 -13.33 20.83
N ALA A 59 18.36 -14.43 20.96
CA ALA A 59 17.83 -15.72 21.36
C ALA A 59 17.32 -15.61 22.80
N GLU A 60 16.01 -15.71 22.96
CA GLU A 60 15.37 -16.07 24.21
C GLU A 60 14.42 -17.23 23.91
N ASP A 61 14.67 -18.36 24.57
CA ASP A 61 13.94 -19.61 24.48
C ASP A 61 12.43 -19.37 24.65
N GLY A 62 11.64 -19.63 23.60
CA GLY A 62 10.20 -19.39 23.63
C GLY A 62 9.55 -19.50 22.26
N SER A 63 8.86 -20.62 22.01
CA SER A 63 8.06 -20.88 20.82
C SER A 63 7.23 -19.66 20.38
N GLN A 64 7.53 -19.09 19.21
CA GLN A 64 6.70 -18.11 18.54
C GLN A 64 5.26 -18.66 18.46
N PRO A 65 4.20 -17.91 18.84
CA PRO A 65 2.84 -18.43 18.83
C PRO A 65 2.46 -18.84 17.40
N VAL A 66 2.32 -20.15 17.19
CA VAL A 66 1.93 -20.71 15.90
C VAL A 66 0.42 -20.53 15.76
N PHE A 67 0.02 -19.46 15.10
CA PHE A 67 -1.37 -19.18 14.79
C PHE A 67 -1.88 -20.12 13.69
N GLU A 68 -3.10 -20.65 13.86
CA GLU A 68 -3.76 -21.43 12.80
C GLU A 68 -3.94 -20.57 11.54
N LYS A 69 -3.88 -21.17 10.35
CA LYS A 69 -4.07 -20.47 9.06
C LYS A 69 -5.43 -19.74 8.95
N ASN A 70 -6.42 -20.19 9.71
CA ASN A 70 -7.78 -19.64 9.77
C ASN A 70 -7.98 -18.63 10.92
N SER A 71 -6.89 -18.23 11.60
CA SER A 71 -6.94 -17.29 12.71
C SER A 71 -6.38 -15.93 12.30
N ILE A 72 -6.88 -14.90 12.97
CA ILE A 72 -6.51 -13.50 12.76
C ILE A 72 -5.11 -13.28 13.34
N ARG A 73 -4.28 -12.57 12.58
CA ARG A 73 -3.05 -11.95 13.07
C ARG A 73 -3.03 -10.47 12.69
N ILE A 74 -2.97 -9.58 13.68
CA ILE A 74 -2.97 -8.14 13.46
C ILE A 74 -1.58 -7.69 12.99
N GLU A 75 -1.53 -7.10 11.80
CA GLU A 75 -0.29 -6.60 11.19
C GLU A 75 -0.06 -5.12 11.54
N SER A 76 -1.11 -4.31 11.42
CA SER A 76 -1.09 -2.89 11.77
C SER A 76 -2.47 -2.40 12.19
N ALA A 77 -2.53 -1.42 13.09
CA ALA A 77 -3.78 -0.74 13.41
C ALA A 77 -3.55 0.71 13.81
N LYS A 78 -4.30 1.64 13.22
CA LYS A 78 -4.22 3.08 13.49
C LYS A 78 -5.62 3.64 13.69
N TYR A 79 -5.81 4.35 14.80
CA TYR A 79 -7.06 5.06 15.08
C TYR A 79 -6.83 6.56 14.99
N GLY A 80 -7.64 7.29 14.22
CA GLY A 80 -7.42 8.72 14.04
C GLY A 80 -8.04 9.34 12.80
N ASN A 81 -7.57 10.53 12.44
CA ASN A 81 -7.96 11.22 11.22
C ASN A 81 -6.86 12.18 10.74
N VAL A 82 -7.03 12.72 9.54
CA VAL A 82 -6.16 13.75 8.96
C VAL A 82 -6.90 15.09 8.91
N SER A 83 -6.15 16.18 8.99
CA SER A 83 -6.66 17.54 8.81
C SER A 83 -5.77 18.29 7.84
N PHE A 84 -6.37 19.14 7.01
CA PHE A 84 -5.60 20.15 6.29
C PHE A 84 -5.41 21.36 7.21
N GLU A 85 -4.16 21.82 7.39
CA GLU A 85 -3.85 22.97 8.23
C GLU A 85 -3.08 24.02 7.41
N LEU A 86 -3.49 25.28 7.53
CA LEU A 86 -2.77 26.43 6.98
C LEU A 86 -1.92 27.05 8.08
N GLY A 87 -0.66 26.61 8.18
CA GLY A 87 0.37 27.23 9.02
C GLY A 87 1.49 27.82 8.17
N ASN A 88 2.70 27.90 8.75
CA ASN A 88 3.92 28.33 8.04
C ASN A 88 4.34 27.34 6.93
N GLU A 89 3.85 26.10 6.99
CA GLU A 89 3.88 25.11 5.91
C GLU A 89 2.44 24.68 5.60
N LEU A 90 2.08 24.66 4.31
CA LEU A 90 0.80 24.15 3.83
C LEU A 90 0.87 22.62 3.78
N GLY A 91 -0.03 21.92 4.49
CA GLY A 91 -0.01 20.46 4.46
C GLY A 91 -1.13 19.75 5.21
N TYR A 92 -1.20 18.43 4.99
CA TYR A 92 -2.03 17.53 5.77
C TYR A 92 -1.30 17.10 7.04
N LYS A 93 -1.90 17.38 8.19
CA LYS A 93 -1.45 16.88 9.48
C LYS A 93 -2.21 15.61 9.84
N GLN A 94 -1.47 14.62 10.33
CA GLN A 94 -1.99 13.32 10.70
C GLN A 94 -2.13 13.21 12.21
N TYR A 95 -3.31 12.80 12.68
CA TYR A 95 -3.64 12.65 14.09
C TYR A 95 -4.08 11.21 14.35
N PHE A 96 -3.11 10.33 14.61
CA PHE A 96 -3.35 8.91 14.85
C PHE A 96 -2.67 8.43 16.14
N CYS A 97 -3.32 7.51 16.85
CA CYS A 97 -2.67 6.65 17.84
C CYS A 97 -2.44 5.26 17.26
N ASP A 98 -1.37 4.59 17.73
CA ASP A 98 -1.11 3.20 17.43
C ASP A 98 -2.08 2.32 18.24
N ALA A 99 -2.88 1.54 17.53
CA ALA A 99 -3.89 0.65 18.09
C ALA A 99 -3.45 -0.83 18.02
N LYS A 100 -2.26 -1.14 17.50
CA LYS A 100 -1.84 -2.50 17.21
C LYS A 100 -1.82 -3.37 18.47
N GLY A 101 -1.18 -2.90 19.54
CA GLY A 101 -1.08 -3.67 20.80
C GLY A 101 -2.43 -4.06 21.37
N ALA A 102 -3.35 -3.10 21.46
CA ALA A 102 -4.72 -3.33 21.95
C ALA A 102 -5.51 -4.32 21.08
N LEU A 103 -5.30 -4.31 19.76
CA LEU A 103 -5.98 -5.23 18.85
C LEU A 103 -5.33 -6.61 18.82
N VAL A 104 -4.01 -6.72 18.99
CA VAL A 104 -3.31 -8.01 19.15
C VAL A 104 -3.87 -8.74 20.36
N GLU A 105 -3.94 -8.07 21.52
CA GLU A 105 -4.51 -8.65 22.75
C GLU A 105 -5.98 -9.09 22.58
N LEU A 106 -6.75 -8.35 21.78
CA LEU A 106 -8.18 -8.59 21.61
C LEU A 106 -8.51 -9.65 20.54
N CYS A 107 -7.71 -9.73 19.47
CA CYS A 107 -8.10 -10.41 18.23
C CYS A 107 -7.17 -11.54 17.81
N ASP A 108 -5.88 -11.53 18.17
CA ASP A 108 -4.93 -12.52 17.65
C ASP A 108 -5.32 -13.94 18.05
N GLY A 109 -5.16 -14.89 17.12
CA GLY A 109 -5.51 -16.29 17.32
C GLY A 109 -7.01 -16.59 17.25
N THR A 110 -7.88 -15.59 17.12
CA THR A 110 -9.33 -15.81 16.97
C THR A 110 -9.73 -15.93 15.50
N LYS A 111 -10.82 -16.66 15.20
CA LYS A 111 -11.38 -16.74 13.83
C LYS A 111 -12.23 -15.52 13.47
N ALA A 112 -12.76 -14.83 14.47
CA ALA A 112 -13.55 -13.63 14.32
C ALA A 112 -13.38 -12.73 15.53
N CYS A 113 -13.25 -11.42 15.28
CA CYS A 113 -13.05 -10.41 16.31
C CYS A 113 -14.06 -9.27 16.15
N ARG A 114 -14.58 -8.74 17.26
CA ARG A 114 -15.50 -7.59 17.28
C ARG A 114 -14.85 -6.45 18.07
N ILE A 115 -14.69 -5.31 17.42
CA ILE A 115 -14.04 -4.14 18.00
C ILE A 115 -15.06 -3.00 18.05
N ILE A 116 -15.24 -2.40 19.22
CA ILE A 116 -16.01 -1.16 19.37
C ILE A 116 -15.06 -0.02 19.02
N VAL A 117 -15.28 0.65 17.88
CA VAL A 117 -14.37 1.68 17.40
C VAL A 117 -14.50 2.94 18.26
N GLY A 118 -13.43 3.32 18.95
CA GLY A 118 -13.42 4.54 19.74
C GLY A 118 -12.14 4.75 20.54
N SER A 119 -12.11 5.84 21.31
CA SER A 119 -10.96 6.26 22.09
C SER A 119 -10.53 5.29 23.19
N LYS A 120 -11.36 4.29 23.53
CA LYS A 120 -10.99 3.22 24.47
C LYS A 120 -9.87 2.31 23.94
N ILE A 121 -9.59 2.32 22.64
CA ILE A 121 -8.57 1.47 22.02
C ILE A 121 -7.15 1.96 22.34
N CYS A 122 -6.88 3.26 22.10
CA CYS A 122 -5.55 3.84 22.31
C CYS A 122 -5.57 5.34 22.71
N GLY A 123 -6.69 5.84 23.23
CA GLY A 123 -6.90 7.26 23.53
C GLY A 123 -7.58 8.03 22.40
N ASP A 124 -7.77 9.34 22.59
CA ASP A 124 -8.29 10.25 21.56
C ASP A 124 -7.14 11.08 20.94
N PRO A 125 -6.67 10.73 19.74
CA PRO A 125 -5.59 11.44 19.07
C PRO A 125 -6.04 12.75 18.39
N TYR A 126 -7.35 12.96 18.23
CA TYR A 126 -7.89 14.17 17.62
C TYR A 126 -9.23 14.58 18.28
N PRO A 127 -9.18 15.25 19.44
CA PRO A 127 -10.37 15.60 20.20
C PRO A 127 -11.37 16.45 19.39
N GLY A 128 -12.66 16.16 19.57
CA GLY A 128 -13.75 16.90 18.91
C GLY A 128 -13.90 16.63 17.40
N LYS A 129 -13.11 15.72 16.82
CA LYS A 129 -13.22 15.30 15.41
C LYS A 129 -13.64 13.84 15.29
N GLY A 130 -14.40 13.55 14.23
CA GLY A 130 -14.69 12.18 13.82
C GLY A 130 -13.40 11.48 13.40
N LYS A 131 -13.23 10.23 13.83
CA LYS A 131 -12.04 9.41 13.58
C LYS A 131 -12.43 8.07 12.99
N TYR A 132 -11.45 7.40 12.38
CA TYR A 132 -11.60 6.08 11.81
C TYR A 132 -10.54 5.14 12.39
N LEU A 133 -10.90 3.88 12.56
CA LEU A 133 -9.94 2.81 12.83
C LEU A 133 -9.61 2.13 11.52
N TYR A 134 -8.32 2.08 11.19
CA TYR A 134 -7.74 1.36 10.07
C TYR A 134 -7.01 0.14 10.62
N VAL A 135 -7.33 -1.04 10.11
CA VAL A 135 -6.71 -2.31 10.54
C VAL A 135 -6.23 -3.08 9.32
N GLU A 136 -5.00 -3.53 9.36
CA GLU A 136 -4.47 -4.56 8.47
C GLU A 136 -4.24 -5.83 9.29
N TYR A 137 -4.76 -6.94 8.82
CA TYR A 137 -4.65 -8.23 9.50
C TYR A 137 -4.52 -9.35 8.47
N SER A 138 -3.88 -10.45 8.84
CA SER A 138 -3.73 -11.62 7.99
C SER A 138 -4.57 -12.79 8.48
N CYS A 139 -4.92 -13.66 7.53
CA CYS A 139 -5.45 -15.01 7.76
C CYS A 139 -4.50 -15.99 7.08
N GLY A 140 -3.53 -16.51 7.83
CA GLY A 140 -2.36 -17.16 7.25
C GLY A 140 -1.60 -16.18 6.35
N GLU A 141 -1.39 -16.53 5.09
CA GLU A 141 -0.65 -15.71 4.13
C GLU A 141 -1.49 -14.57 3.51
N LYS A 142 -2.80 -14.53 3.76
CA LYS A 142 -3.71 -13.56 3.11
C LYS A 142 -3.84 -12.30 3.95
N LEU A 143 -3.28 -11.19 3.47
CA LEU A 143 -3.48 -9.86 4.06
C LEU A 143 -4.88 -9.30 3.72
N LYS A 144 -5.54 -8.71 4.72
CA LYS A 144 -6.85 -8.07 4.63
C LYS A 144 -6.79 -6.69 5.28
N ARG A 145 -7.65 -5.78 4.82
CA ARG A 145 -7.77 -4.41 5.33
C ARG A 145 -9.20 -4.13 5.74
N ALA A 146 -9.38 -3.41 6.85
CA ALA A 146 -10.67 -2.97 7.34
C ALA A 146 -10.61 -1.51 7.78
N LYS A 147 -11.72 -0.80 7.58
CA LYS A 147 -11.91 0.58 8.04
C LYS A 147 -13.34 0.76 8.55
N ASN A 148 -13.47 1.33 9.74
CA ASN A 148 -14.78 1.72 10.30
C ASN A 148 -14.66 3.08 10.98
N THR A 149 -15.78 3.81 11.04
CA THR A 149 -15.84 5.10 11.73
C THR A 149 -16.00 4.91 13.23
N GLN A 150 -15.67 5.95 14.01
CA GLN A 150 -15.91 5.96 15.45
C GLN A 150 -17.38 5.64 15.76
N THR A 151 -17.60 4.91 16.86
CA THR A 151 -18.90 4.39 17.34
C THR A 151 -19.46 3.17 16.60
N GLU A 152 -18.92 2.81 15.43
CA GLU A 152 -19.28 1.56 14.77
C GLU A 152 -18.64 0.33 15.42
N ILE A 153 -19.24 -0.83 15.13
CA ILE A 153 -18.68 -2.13 15.47
C ILE A 153 -17.94 -2.68 14.25
N MET A 154 -16.61 -2.71 14.31
CA MET A 154 -15.79 -3.38 13.32
C MET A 154 -15.81 -4.89 13.56
N LYS A 155 -15.92 -5.68 12.50
CA LYS A 155 -15.92 -7.15 12.53
C LYS A 155 -14.81 -7.67 11.64
N LEU A 156 -13.80 -8.30 12.24
CA LEU A 156 -12.74 -9.00 11.51
C LEU A 156 -13.09 -10.48 11.42
N LYS A 157 -12.76 -11.15 10.31
CA LYS A 157 -13.06 -12.57 10.12
C LYS A 157 -12.04 -13.27 9.22
N CYS A 158 -11.62 -14.45 9.64
CA CYS A 158 -10.92 -15.41 8.83
C CYS A 158 -11.85 -16.55 8.39
N PRO A 159 -11.61 -17.11 7.18
CA PRO A 159 -12.42 -18.21 6.65
C PRO A 159 -12.26 -19.49 7.49
#